data_AF-A0AAJ8JTW4-F1
#
_entry.id   AF-A0AAJ8JTW4-F1
#
_cell.length_a   1.000
_cell.length_b   1.000
_cell.length_c   1.000
_cell.angle_alpha   90.00
_cell.angle_beta   90.00
_cell.angle_gamma   90.00
#
_symmetry.space_group_name_H-M   'P 1'
#
loop_
_entity.id
_entity.type
_entity.pdbx_description
1 polymer ?
#
loop_
_entity_poly.entity_id
_entity_poly.type
_entity_poly.pdbx_seq_one_letter_code
_entity_poly.pdbx_strand_id
1 'polypeptide(L)'
;MTTSLPLSNHSGSVPADFKPKDNPAFILHGALQTSFEEVPVPQVGPDEVLVEIKKTGICGSDVHFYNTGRMGLATCSESMCLGHESAGVIVQLGSNVAQQTARAGEIAAARGLAEESNKGTLANRPLTIGDKVALEPGVTCRMCVDCRRGQYQICEHMVFAAYPPFKGGTLSRYFKLPADLVYPLPDSVDLAYGAMMEPLSVATHAVANVGGMRTGWNVLITGAGPVGLLAMAVAKGMGAAKVVAIDINEERLKFAKEYAATDTFMSPPIKPGEKLADWSVRTAAELLQSCSIPERGPGSIDLVVDATGAEACIHMALNAIRPGGVYVQVGFGPPDVSIPMFRVITNEIQIRGAWRYGSGDYPLAIDLVARGQVNLEPLLTHTFKFKDALEAFEITKAGKDKNGKGVIKSFANWVKSPAAKQYFFSTHFWGPFANWGLPLAALADIVNKDEETISGVMSPTLAAYSMIFMRFAWRVQPRNYLLLACHTTNAAAQLAQEGRWLNYWYFGGREKKHPVGARMEDAKDKVEEKVKDGVEKVKA
;
A
#
# COMPACT_ATOMS: atom_id res chain seq x y z
N MET A 1 42.45 -14.77 -19.68
CA MET A 1 41.75 -16.05 -19.83
C MET A 1 40.25 -15.77 -19.76
N THR A 2 39.61 -15.63 -20.91
CA THR A 2 38.17 -15.42 -21.07
C THR A 2 37.49 -16.78 -21.07
N THR A 3 37.09 -17.30 -19.91
CA THR A 3 36.24 -18.47 -19.83
C THR A 3 34.82 -18.07 -20.24
N SER A 4 34.46 -18.34 -21.50
CA SER A 4 33.08 -18.38 -21.96
C SER A 4 32.34 -19.45 -21.17
N LEU A 5 31.47 -19.04 -20.25
CA LEU A 5 30.54 -19.97 -19.60
C LEU A 5 29.58 -20.51 -20.67
N PRO A 6 29.44 -21.84 -20.82
CA PRO A 6 28.47 -22.41 -21.74
C PRO A 6 27.06 -22.08 -21.22
N LEU A 7 26.28 -21.38 -22.04
CA LEU A 7 24.84 -21.19 -21.81
C LEU A 7 24.19 -22.59 -21.86
N SER A 8 23.80 -23.13 -20.71
CA SER A 8 22.96 -24.32 -20.67
C SER A 8 21.58 -23.95 -21.21
N ASN A 9 21.04 -24.79 -22.09
CA ASN A 9 19.67 -24.70 -22.58
C ASN A 9 18.70 -25.02 -21.43
N HIS A 10 18.47 -24.06 -20.54
CA HIS A 10 17.37 -24.12 -19.58
C HIS A 10 16.10 -23.67 -20.31
N SER A 11 15.33 -24.66 -20.77
CA SER A 11 13.98 -24.47 -21.26
C SER A 11 13.05 -24.05 -20.12
N GLY A 12 13.10 -22.76 -19.74
CA GLY A 12 12.12 -22.11 -18.86
C GLY A 12 10.82 -21.73 -19.59
N SER A 13 10.58 -22.30 -20.76
CA SER A 13 9.38 -22.08 -21.58
C SER A 13 8.21 -22.83 -20.98
N VAL A 14 7.25 -22.09 -20.41
CA VAL A 14 5.91 -22.55 -19.95
C VAL A 14 5.99 -23.71 -18.93
N PRO A 15 5.41 -23.62 -17.72
CA PRO A 15 5.23 -24.82 -16.92
C PRO A 15 4.46 -25.81 -17.79
N ALA A 16 4.98 -27.02 -18.00
CA ALA A 16 4.37 -28.01 -18.91
C ALA A 16 2.86 -28.25 -18.63
N ASP A 17 2.39 -27.81 -17.46
CA ASP A 17 1.05 -27.98 -16.92
C ASP A 17 0.18 -26.71 -16.88
N PHE A 18 0.65 -25.53 -17.34
CA PHE A 18 -0.21 -24.33 -17.37
C PHE A 18 -1.28 -24.48 -18.46
N LYS A 19 -2.49 -24.84 -18.04
CA LYS A 19 -3.70 -24.79 -18.88
C LYS A 19 -4.49 -23.54 -18.54
N PRO A 20 -4.55 -22.54 -19.44
CA PRO A 20 -5.38 -21.37 -19.23
C PRO A 20 -6.84 -21.76 -18.98
N LYS A 21 -7.51 -21.04 -18.08
CA LYS A 21 -8.95 -21.17 -17.88
C LYS A 21 -9.72 -20.35 -18.93
N ASP A 22 -11.01 -20.12 -18.67
CA ASP A 22 -11.79 -19.05 -19.27
C ASP A 22 -11.17 -17.67 -19.02
N ASN A 23 -11.32 -16.76 -19.97
CA ASN A 23 -10.92 -15.35 -19.91
C ASN A 23 -12.12 -14.42 -20.09
N PRO A 24 -13.03 -14.34 -19.10
CA PRO A 24 -14.11 -13.38 -19.15
C PRO A 24 -13.60 -11.95 -19.00
N ALA A 25 -14.21 -11.02 -19.73
CA ALA A 25 -13.87 -9.61 -19.80
C ALA A 25 -15.11 -8.73 -19.66
N PHE A 26 -14.92 -7.52 -19.12
CA PHE A 26 -15.95 -6.50 -19.04
C PHE A 26 -15.80 -5.54 -20.22
N ILE A 27 -16.74 -5.60 -21.15
CA ILE A 27 -16.68 -4.92 -22.44
C ILE A 27 -17.63 -3.73 -22.45
N LEU A 28 -17.15 -2.59 -22.96
CA LEU A 28 -17.93 -1.41 -23.31
C LEU A 28 -18.22 -1.43 -24.81
N HIS A 29 -19.49 -1.41 -25.21
CA HIS A 29 -19.93 -1.33 -26.61
C HIS A 29 -20.24 0.09 -27.06
N GLY A 30 -20.53 0.97 -26.09
CA GLY A 30 -20.97 2.33 -26.29
C GLY A 30 -21.43 2.91 -24.96
N ALA A 31 -21.83 4.19 -24.97
CA ALA A 31 -22.28 4.87 -23.75
C ALA A 31 -23.37 4.06 -23.03
N LEU A 32 -23.13 3.76 -21.75
CA LEU A 32 -23.98 2.99 -20.84
C LEU A 32 -24.27 1.54 -21.28
N GLN A 33 -23.54 1.02 -22.28
CA GLN A 33 -23.74 -0.31 -22.82
C GLN A 33 -22.54 -1.18 -22.53
N THR A 34 -22.67 -2.03 -21.50
CA THR A 34 -21.63 -2.96 -21.09
C THR A 34 -22.12 -4.40 -21.04
N SER A 35 -21.22 -5.35 -21.28
CA SER A 35 -21.48 -6.78 -21.21
C SER A 35 -20.32 -7.52 -20.51
N PHE A 36 -20.62 -8.73 -20.05
CA PHE A 36 -19.59 -9.71 -19.68
C PHE A 36 -19.45 -10.70 -20.81
N GLU A 37 -18.26 -10.76 -21.40
CA GLU A 37 -17.99 -11.61 -22.57
C GLU A 37 -16.80 -12.51 -22.32
N GLU A 38 -16.86 -13.70 -22.90
CA GLU A 38 -15.70 -14.58 -22.97
C GLU A 38 -14.81 -14.13 -24.13
N VAL A 39 -13.56 -13.76 -23.84
CA VAL A 39 -12.58 -13.39 -24.87
C VAL A 39 -11.46 -14.43 -24.94
N PRO A 40 -10.70 -14.53 -26.04
CA PRO A 40 -9.58 -15.46 -26.10
C PRO A 40 -8.51 -15.13 -25.04
N VAL A 41 -7.86 -16.16 -24.49
CA VAL A 41 -6.64 -15.98 -23.70
C VAL A 41 -5.54 -15.44 -24.64
N PRO A 42 -4.88 -14.32 -24.31
CA PRO A 42 -3.86 -13.75 -25.17
C PRO A 42 -2.65 -14.69 -25.35
N GLN A 43 -2.16 -14.81 -26.59
CA GLN A 43 -0.92 -15.52 -26.89
C GLN A 43 0.29 -14.64 -26.52
N VAL A 44 1.23 -15.22 -25.77
CA VAL A 44 2.41 -14.53 -25.24
C VAL A 44 3.54 -14.53 -26.28
N GLY A 45 4.01 -13.34 -26.65
CA GLY A 45 5.20 -13.16 -27.49
C GLY A 45 6.51 -13.38 -26.72
N PRO A 46 7.67 -13.38 -27.41
CA PRO A 46 8.97 -13.68 -26.81
C PRO A 46 9.38 -12.76 -25.64
N ASP A 47 9.04 -11.46 -25.73
CA ASP A 47 9.39 -10.42 -24.74
C ASP A 47 8.19 -10.01 -23.85
N GLU A 48 7.09 -10.77 -23.91
CA GLU A 48 5.87 -10.51 -23.14
C GLU A 48 5.76 -11.47 -21.96
N VAL A 49 4.86 -11.14 -21.04
CA VAL A 49 4.38 -12.05 -20.01
C VAL A 49 2.86 -12.11 -20.02
N LEU A 50 2.30 -13.22 -19.56
CA LEU A 50 0.88 -13.34 -19.25
C LEU A 50 0.68 -13.16 -17.75
N VAL A 51 -0.21 -12.24 -17.38
CA VAL A 51 -0.58 -11.99 -16.00
C VAL A 51 -2.03 -12.41 -15.79
N GLU A 52 -2.27 -13.26 -14.80
CA GLU A 52 -3.61 -13.50 -14.28
C GLU A 52 -3.97 -12.34 -13.35
N ILE A 53 -4.85 -11.46 -13.82
CA ILE A 53 -5.31 -10.29 -13.08
C ILE A 53 -6.04 -10.74 -11.83
N LYS A 54 -5.71 -10.11 -10.69
CA LYS A 54 -6.35 -10.41 -9.40
C LYS A 54 -7.16 -9.22 -8.90
N LYS A 55 -6.69 -8.02 -9.18
CA LYS A 55 -7.23 -6.74 -8.70
C LYS A 55 -7.19 -5.72 -9.84
N THR A 56 -8.32 -5.04 -10.05
CA THR A 56 -8.38 -3.89 -10.94
C THR A 56 -9.12 -2.75 -10.24
N GLY A 57 -8.46 -1.60 -10.13
CA GLY A 57 -9.07 -0.35 -9.67
C GLY A 57 -9.94 0.25 -10.78
N ILE A 58 -11.01 0.94 -10.37
CA ILE A 58 -11.87 1.68 -11.31
C ILE A 58 -11.47 3.14 -11.27
N CYS A 59 -11.14 3.70 -12.42
CA CYS A 59 -10.76 5.10 -12.57
C CYS A 59 -11.97 5.96 -12.96
N GLY A 60 -11.86 7.27 -12.69
CA GLY A 60 -12.81 8.24 -13.23
C GLY A 60 -12.82 8.23 -14.77
N SER A 61 -11.71 7.83 -15.39
CA SER A 61 -11.62 7.70 -16.85
C SER A 61 -12.46 6.55 -17.39
N ASP A 62 -12.43 5.38 -16.75
CA ASP A 62 -13.29 4.25 -17.10
C ASP A 62 -14.78 4.65 -16.98
N VAL A 63 -15.13 5.34 -15.90
CA VAL A 63 -16.50 5.85 -15.67
C VAL A 63 -16.90 6.88 -16.71
N HIS A 64 -15.99 7.75 -17.14
CA HIS A 64 -16.27 8.74 -18.17
C HIS A 64 -16.54 8.06 -19.52
N PHE A 65 -15.70 7.11 -19.95
CA PHE A 65 -15.97 6.30 -21.13
C PHE A 65 -17.28 5.52 -21.02
N TYR A 66 -17.56 4.90 -19.88
CA TYR A 66 -18.83 4.25 -19.63
C TYR A 66 -20.01 5.21 -19.80
N ASN A 67 -19.92 6.43 -19.26
CA ASN A 67 -21.04 7.36 -19.26
C ASN A 67 -21.28 8.06 -20.61
N THR A 68 -20.22 8.40 -21.34
CA THR A 68 -20.32 9.27 -22.53
C THR A 68 -19.86 8.59 -23.83
N GLY A 69 -19.20 7.43 -23.74
CA GLY A 69 -18.57 6.77 -24.88
C GLY A 69 -17.33 7.49 -25.43
N ARG A 70 -16.87 8.58 -24.80
CA ARG A 70 -15.74 9.39 -25.28
C ARG A 70 -15.04 10.15 -24.16
N MET A 71 -13.79 10.54 -24.36
CA MET A 71 -13.03 11.38 -23.45
C MET A 71 -12.13 12.32 -24.23
N GLY A 72 -12.41 13.62 -24.15
CA GLY A 72 -11.72 14.61 -24.99
C GLY A 72 -11.86 14.24 -26.47
N LEU A 73 -10.73 14.01 -27.13
CA LEU A 73 -10.68 13.62 -28.54
C LEU A 73 -10.81 12.09 -28.77
N ALA A 74 -10.67 11.28 -27.72
CA ALA A 74 -10.78 9.82 -27.84
C ALA A 74 -12.25 9.40 -27.81
N THR A 75 -12.67 8.62 -28.81
CA THR A 75 -14.05 8.09 -28.89
C THR A 75 -14.01 6.58 -28.95
N CYS A 76 -14.85 5.92 -28.15
CA CYS A 76 -15.06 4.48 -28.20
C CYS A 76 -15.97 4.17 -29.40
N SER A 77 -15.40 4.16 -30.61
CA SER A 77 -16.14 3.86 -31.85
C SER A 77 -16.43 2.37 -32.04
N GLU A 78 -15.75 1.51 -31.28
CA GLU A 78 -15.87 0.05 -31.33
C GLU A 78 -15.84 -0.51 -29.90
N SER A 79 -16.26 -1.76 -29.75
CA SER A 79 -16.23 -2.46 -28.46
C SER A 79 -14.81 -2.52 -27.88
N MET A 80 -14.67 -2.21 -26.59
CA MET A 80 -13.38 -2.16 -25.89
C MET A 80 -13.52 -2.76 -24.49
N CYS A 81 -12.55 -3.57 -24.07
CA CYS A 81 -12.45 -4.01 -22.68
C CYS A 81 -11.97 -2.85 -21.79
N LEU A 82 -12.63 -2.65 -20.65
CA LEU A 82 -12.32 -1.57 -19.70
C LEU A 82 -11.17 -1.94 -18.74
N GLY A 83 -10.73 -0.98 -17.93
CA GLY A 83 -9.71 -1.16 -16.90
C GLY A 83 -8.27 -0.99 -17.39
N HIS A 84 -7.49 -0.29 -16.57
CA HIS A 84 -6.06 -0.05 -16.79
C HIS A 84 -5.25 -0.03 -15.49
N GLU A 85 -5.90 -0.03 -14.33
CA GLU A 85 -5.25 0.03 -13.02
C GLU A 85 -5.19 -1.35 -12.36
N SER A 86 -4.20 -2.18 -12.72
CA SER A 86 -4.23 -3.60 -12.33
C SER A 86 -2.98 -4.14 -11.70
N ALA A 87 -3.19 -5.18 -10.90
CA ALA A 87 -2.14 -6.07 -10.41
C ALA A 87 -2.60 -7.53 -10.46
N GLY A 88 -1.62 -8.42 -10.58
CA GLY A 88 -1.88 -9.84 -10.74
C GLY A 88 -0.68 -10.70 -10.46
N VAL A 89 -0.75 -11.94 -10.96
CA VAL A 89 0.31 -12.93 -10.81
C VAL A 89 0.78 -13.37 -12.19
N ILE A 90 2.09 -13.40 -12.41
CA ILE A 90 2.66 -13.93 -13.66
C ILE A 90 2.35 -15.42 -13.75
N VAL A 91 1.73 -15.85 -14.86
CA VAL A 91 1.39 -17.26 -15.13
C VAL A 91 2.15 -17.84 -16.32
N GLN A 92 2.69 -17.00 -17.20
CA GLN A 92 3.48 -17.43 -18.34
C GLN A 92 4.52 -16.36 -18.70
N LEU A 93 5.72 -16.80 -19.10
CA LEU A 93 6.79 -15.95 -19.63
C LEU A 93 6.99 -16.22 -21.11
N GLY A 94 7.32 -15.17 -21.86
CA GLY A 94 7.89 -15.28 -23.20
C GLY A 94 9.29 -15.91 -23.17
N SER A 95 9.71 -16.47 -24.31
CA SER A 95 10.98 -17.20 -24.41
C SER A 95 12.20 -16.34 -24.05
N ASN A 96 12.22 -15.08 -24.47
CA ASN A 96 13.35 -14.18 -24.21
C ASN A 96 13.37 -13.79 -22.73
N VAL A 97 12.20 -13.54 -22.13
CA VAL A 97 12.08 -13.24 -20.70
C VAL A 97 12.59 -14.40 -19.86
N ALA A 98 12.19 -15.63 -20.19
CA ALA A 98 12.66 -16.83 -19.49
C ALA A 98 14.19 -17.02 -19.59
N GLN A 99 14.77 -16.80 -20.78
CA GLN A 99 16.22 -16.86 -20.98
C GLN A 99 16.96 -15.77 -20.19
N GLN A 100 16.45 -14.54 -20.19
CA GLN A 100 17.01 -13.44 -19.41
C GLN A 100 16.99 -13.75 -17.91
N THR A 101 15.89 -14.33 -17.41
CA THR A 101 15.77 -14.73 -16.01
C THR A 101 16.76 -15.82 -15.63
N ALA A 102 16.92 -16.86 -16.45
CA ALA A 102 17.90 -17.92 -16.21
C ALA A 102 19.33 -17.35 -16.15
N ARG A 103 19.69 -16.51 -17.12
CA ARG A 103 21.01 -15.87 -17.19
C ARG A 103 21.29 -14.99 -15.97
N ALA A 104 20.29 -14.25 -15.49
CA ALA A 104 20.47 -13.42 -14.30
C ALA A 104 20.67 -14.27 -13.03
N GLY A 105 20.02 -15.43 -12.92
CA GLY A 105 20.26 -16.41 -11.86
C GLY A 105 21.69 -16.96 -11.88
N GLU A 106 22.20 -17.33 -13.05
CA GLU A 106 23.59 -17.78 -13.22
C GLU A 106 24.60 -16.71 -12.78
N ILE A 107 24.36 -15.45 -13.16
CA ILE A 107 25.23 -14.32 -12.76
C ILE A 107 25.17 -14.09 -11.25
N ALA A 108 23.99 -14.17 -10.64
CA ALA A 108 23.83 -14.00 -9.19
C ALA A 108 24.58 -15.10 -8.42
N ALA A 109 24.42 -16.36 -8.83
CA ALA A 109 25.12 -17.52 -8.27
C ALA A 109 26.65 -17.37 -8.40
N ALA A 110 27.14 -16.99 -9.58
CA ALA A 110 28.57 -16.76 -9.82
C ALA A 110 29.15 -15.64 -8.95
N ARG A 111 28.33 -14.67 -8.51
CA ARG A 111 28.74 -13.56 -7.64
C ARG A 111 28.58 -13.86 -6.14
N GLY A 112 28.12 -15.06 -5.77
CA GLY A 112 27.82 -15.40 -4.37
C GLY A 112 26.74 -14.51 -3.75
N LEU A 113 25.90 -13.88 -4.59
CA LEU A 113 24.76 -13.10 -4.13
C LEU A 113 23.69 -14.11 -3.70
N ALA A 114 23.36 -14.15 -2.41
CA ALA A 114 22.27 -14.99 -1.91
C ALA A 114 20.99 -14.71 -2.71
N GLU A 115 20.16 -15.73 -2.96
CA GLU A 115 18.87 -15.58 -3.66
C GLU A 115 17.99 -14.47 -3.03
N GLU A 116 18.13 -14.24 -1.72
CA GLU A 116 17.43 -13.19 -0.98
C GLU A 116 17.96 -11.76 -1.24
N SER A 117 19.22 -11.59 -1.66
CA SER A 117 19.84 -10.28 -1.90
C SER A 117 19.32 -9.58 -3.17
N ASN A 118 18.68 -10.32 -4.09
CA ASN A 118 17.97 -9.79 -5.25
C ASN A 118 16.59 -9.19 -4.92
N LYS A 119 16.18 -9.19 -3.64
CA LYS A 119 14.99 -8.46 -3.16
C LYS A 119 15.28 -6.99 -2.83
N GLY A 120 16.54 -6.56 -2.84
CA GLY A 120 16.95 -5.18 -2.61
C GLY A 120 16.89 -4.36 -3.91
N THR A 121 16.05 -3.31 -3.93
CA THR A 121 15.75 -2.39 -5.07
C THR A 121 14.74 -2.89 -6.10
N LEU A 122 13.55 -3.26 -5.61
CA LEU A 122 12.17 -2.95 -6.02
C LEU A 122 11.70 -2.66 -7.48
N ALA A 123 12.53 -2.77 -8.51
CA ALA A 123 12.04 -2.66 -9.89
C ALA A 123 12.82 -3.49 -10.93
N ASN A 124 14.03 -3.96 -10.62
CA ASN A 124 14.94 -4.52 -11.63
C ASN A 124 15.46 -5.92 -11.27
N ARG A 125 14.59 -6.80 -10.76
CA ARG A 125 14.92 -8.23 -10.64
C ARG A 125 14.28 -9.03 -11.78
N PRO A 126 14.86 -10.17 -12.16
CA PRO A 126 14.26 -11.07 -13.13
C PRO A 126 12.83 -11.48 -12.77
N LEU A 127 11.97 -11.57 -13.78
CA LEU A 127 10.59 -12.01 -13.64
C LEU A 127 10.50 -13.53 -13.58
N THR A 128 9.69 -14.03 -12.66
CA THR A 128 9.43 -15.47 -12.48
C THR A 128 7.93 -15.74 -12.45
N ILE A 129 7.56 -16.95 -12.82
CA ILE A 129 6.17 -17.41 -12.72
C ILE A 129 5.79 -17.46 -11.23
N GLY A 130 4.62 -16.93 -10.90
CA GLY A 130 4.14 -16.78 -9.51
C GLY A 130 4.43 -15.42 -8.90
N ASP A 131 5.22 -14.56 -9.55
CA ASP A 131 5.46 -13.20 -9.06
C ASP A 131 4.17 -12.38 -9.00
N LYS A 132 3.95 -11.73 -7.85
CA LYS A 132 2.96 -10.67 -7.69
C LYS A 132 3.50 -9.43 -8.38
N VAL A 133 2.71 -8.82 -9.26
CA VAL A 133 3.18 -7.71 -10.09
C VAL A 133 2.14 -6.60 -10.23
N ALA A 134 2.61 -5.36 -10.33
CA ALA A 134 1.85 -4.22 -10.84
C ALA A 134 2.12 -4.08 -12.34
N LEU A 135 1.10 -3.64 -13.10
CA LEU A 135 1.19 -3.47 -14.54
C LEU A 135 1.22 -1.99 -14.88
N GLU A 136 2.17 -1.59 -15.72
CA GLU A 136 2.17 -0.28 -16.40
C GLU A 136 1.46 -0.42 -17.76
N PRO A 137 0.23 0.12 -17.91
CA PRO A 137 -0.65 -0.20 -19.04
C PRO A 137 -0.28 0.48 -20.37
N GLY A 138 0.74 1.34 -20.40
CA GLY A 138 1.14 2.13 -21.57
C GLY A 138 2.30 1.53 -22.36
N VAL A 139 2.00 0.73 -23.38
CA VAL A 139 3.01 0.16 -24.29
C VAL A 139 3.46 1.19 -25.31
N THR A 140 4.76 1.39 -25.46
CA THR A 140 5.35 2.40 -26.35
C THR A 140 6.11 1.76 -27.50
N CYS A 141 6.45 2.54 -28.53
CA CYS A 141 7.23 2.01 -29.66
C CYS A 141 8.70 1.73 -29.31
N ARG A 142 9.22 2.25 -28.19
CA ARG A 142 10.63 2.18 -27.75
C ARG A 142 11.67 2.77 -28.71
N MET A 143 11.26 3.34 -29.84
CA MET A 143 12.16 3.77 -30.91
C MET A 143 12.08 5.25 -31.25
N CYS A 144 10.97 5.93 -30.95
CA CYS A 144 10.83 7.36 -31.21
C CYS A 144 11.76 8.18 -30.32
N VAL A 145 11.90 9.47 -30.64
CA VAL A 145 12.80 10.37 -29.92
C VAL A 145 12.42 10.50 -28.44
N ASP A 146 11.12 10.52 -28.12
CA ASP A 146 10.63 10.67 -26.75
C ASP A 146 10.93 9.45 -25.92
N CYS A 147 10.72 8.25 -26.48
CA CYS A 147 11.11 6.99 -25.84
C CYS A 147 12.61 6.96 -25.54
N ARG A 148 13.45 7.33 -26.50
CA ARG A 148 14.92 7.33 -26.35
C ARG A 148 15.42 8.39 -25.36
N ARG A 149 14.67 9.46 -25.14
CA ARG A 149 14.96 10.50 -24.15
C ARG A 149 14.39 10.19 -22.77
N GLY A 150 13.72 9.06 -22.58
CA GLY A 150 13.10 8.66 -21.32
C GLY A 150 11.74 9.31 -21.05
N GLN A 151 11.16 9.99 -22.04
CA GLN A 151 9.84 10.62 -21.99
C GLN A 151 8.81 9.77 -22.76
N TYR A 152 8.81 8.47 -22.52
CA TYR A 152 7.97 7.55 -23.29
C TYR A 152 6.46 7.78 -23.09
N GLN A 153 6.05 8.47 -22.02
CA GLN A 153 4.64 8.77 -21.71
C GLN A 153 3.93 9.58 -22.81
N ILE A 154 4.70 10.36 -23.58
CA ILE A 154 4.22 11.15 -24.72
C ILE A 154 4.53 10.51 -26.08
N CYS A 155 4.84 9.21 -26.11
CA CYS A 155 5.07 8.49 -27.35
C CYS A 155 3.84 8.56 -28.28
N GLU A 156 4.05 9.05 -29.50
CA GLU A 156 3.00 9.16 -30.52
C GLU A 156 2.37 7.82 -30.96
N HIS A 157 3.08 6.73 -30.71
CA HIS A 157 2.67 5.36 -31.02
C HIS A 157 2.22 4.58 -29.78
N MET A 158 1.89 5.27 -28.69
CA MET A 158 1.50 4.60 -27.46
C MET A 158 0.18 3.85 -27.62
N VAL A 159 0.17 2.62 -27.14
CA VAL A 159 -1.00 1.78 -26.95
C VAL A 159 -1.25 1.68 -25.45
N PHE A 160 -2.42 2.11 -24.99
CA PHE A 160 -2.74 2.18 -23.56
C PHE A 160 -4.01 1.38 -23.26
N ALA A 161 -3.98 0.56 -22.19
CA ALA A 161 -5.12 -0.28 -21.83
C ALA A 161 -6.39 0.56 -21.59
N ALA A 162 -7.55 0.06 -22.06
CA ALA A 162 -8.84 0.75 -21.97
C ALA A 162 -8.85 2.18 -22.54
N TYR A 163 -8.04 2.44 -23.57
CA TYR A 163 -7.98 3.73 -24.25
C TYR A 163 -8.03 3.56 -25.78
N PRO A 164 -9.05 4.09 -26.48
CA PRO A 164 -9.16 4.01 -27.93
C PRO A 164 -7.95 4.62 -28.65
N PRO A 165 -7.53 4.08 -29.81
CA PRO A 165 -8.19 3.02 -30.58
C PRO A 165 -7.87 1.59 -30.08
N PHE A 166 -7.09 1.45 -29.02
CA PHE A 166 -6.79 0.12 -28.48
C PHE A 166 -8.00 -0.46 -27.75
N LYS A 167 -8.33 -1.71 -28.08
CA LYS A 167 -9.53 -2.39 -27.57
C LYS A 167 -9.28 -3.22 -26.30
N GLY A 168 -8.01 -3.44 -25.94
CA GLY A 168 -7.64 -4.28 -24.81
C GLY A 168 -7.70 -3.51 -23.50
N GLY A 169 -8.21 -4.17 -22.45
CA GLY A 169 -8.31 -3.64 -21.09
C GLY A 169 -8.03 -4.73 -20.06
N THR A 170 -7.73 -4.30 -18.85
CA THR A 170 -7.31 -5.18 -17.75
C THR A 170 -8.47 -5.64 -16.86
N LEU A 171 -9.72 -5.22 -17.11
CA LEU A 171 -10.91 -5.88 -16.57
C LEU A 171 -11.24 -7.17 -17.35
N SER A 172 -10.24 -8.04 -17.42
CA SER A 172 -10.28 -9.40 -17.95
C SER A 172 -9.49 -10.32 -17.01
N ARG A 173 -9.60 -11.64 -17.16
CA ARG A 173 -8.86 -12.56 -16.28
C ARG A 173 -7.37 -12.62 -16.63
N TYR A 174 -7.05 -12.63 -17.91
CA TYR A 174 -5.70 -12.72 -18.42
C TYR A 174 -5.40 -11.53 -19.30
N PHE A 175 -4.33 -10.81 -18.95
CA PHE A 175 -3.80 -9.70 -19.73
C PHE A 175 -2.34 -9.96 -20.02
N LYS A 176 -1.91 -9.68 -21.24
CA LYS A 176 -0.50 -9.75 -21.61
C LYS A 176 0.08 -8.36 -21.76
N LEU A 177 1.34 -8.22 -21.40
CA LEU A 177 2.10 -7.00 -21.64
C LEU A 177 3.59 -7.31 -21.76
N PRO A 178 4.36 -6.42 -22.39
CA PRO A 178 5.81 -6.53 -22.41
C PRO A 178 6.42 -6.57 -21.00
N ALA A 179 7.45 -7.40 -20.83
CA ALA A 179 8.06 -7.65 -19.51
C ALA A 179 8.67 -6.41 -18.84
N ASP A 180 9.13 -5.43 -19.63
CA ASP A 180 9.69 -4.16 -19.15
C ASP A 180 8.67 -3.22 -18.49
N LEU A 181 7.37 -3.50 -18.67
CA LEU A 181 6.26 -2.74 -18.08
C LEU A 181 5.59 -3.50 -16.91
N VAL A 182 6.25 -4.55 -16.41
CA VAL A 182 5.78 -5.40 -15.31
C VAL A 182 6.70 -5.25 -14.13
N TYR A 183 6.16 -4.74 -13.03
CA TYR A 183 6.95 -4.43 -11.84
C TYR A 183 6.66 -5.45 -10.72
N PRO A 184 7.64 -6.25 -10.31
CA PRO A 184 7.52 -7.14 -9.16
C PRO A 184 7.18 -6.37 -7.88
N LEU A 185 6.13 -6.82 -7.20
CA LEU A 185 5.75 -6.28 -5.91
C LEU A 185 6.51 -7.01 -4.80
N PRO A 186 7.03 -6.29 -3.79
CA PRO A 186 7.58 -6.92 -2.60
C PRO A 186 6.48 -7.60 -1.79
N ASP A 187 6.89 -8.52 -0.92
CA ASP A 187 5.95 -9.26 -0.06
C ASP A 187 5.14 -8.36 0.87
N SER A 188 5.66 -7.17 1.20
CA SER A 188 4.97 -6.15 2.00
C SER A 188 3.83 -5.43 1.28
N VAL A 189 3.72 -5.53 -0.04
CA VAL A 189 2.71 -4.82 -0.84
C VAL A 189 1.66 -5.80 -1.36
N ASP A 190 0.42 -5.69 -0.89
CA ASP A 190 -0.71 -6.49 -1.37
C ASP A 190 -1.09 -6.10 -2.82
N LEU A 191 -1.68 -7.05 -3.55
CA LEU A 191 -2.14 -6.84 -4.92
C LEU A 191 -3.16 -5.70 -5.06
N ALA A 192 -3.97 -5.41 -4.04
CA ALA A 192 -4.87 -4.25 -4.11
C ALA A 192 -4.09 -2.94 -4.21
N TYR A 193 -2.99 -2.81 -3.45
CA TYR A 193 -2.07 -1.67 -3.51
C TYR A 193 -1.22 -1.71 -4.78
N GLY A 194 -0.87 -2.90 -5.27
CA GLY A 194 -0.26 -3.07 -6.58
C GLY A 194 -1.10 -2.47 -7.71
N ALA A 195 -2.42 -2.68 -7.69
CA ALA A 195 -3.32 -2.10 -8.67
C ALA A 195 -3.41 -0.56 -8.56
N MET A 196 -3.19 -0.01 -7.36
CA MET A 196 -3.10 1.43 -7.12
C MET A 196 -1.77 2.05 -7.56
N MET A 197 -0.78 1.26 -8.00
CA MET A 197 0.47 1.82 -8.52
C MET A 197 0.25 2.65 -9.78
N GLU A 198 -0.79 2.34 -10.56
CA GLU A 198 -1.19 3.15 -11.72
C GLU A 198 -1.58 4.58 -11.29
N PRO A 199 -2.61 4.81 -10.46
CA PRO A 199 -3.00 6.17 -10.09
C PRO A 199 -1.97 6.82 -9.15
N LEU A 200 -1.23 6.05 -8.35
CA LEU A 200 -0.13 6.58 -7.54
C LEU A 200 1.03 7.06 -8.42
N SER A 201 1.29 6.41 -9.56
CA SER A 201 2.31 6.85 -10.51
C SER A 201 1.90 8.14 -11.20
N VAL A 202 0.60 8.39 -11.43
CA VAL A 202 0.12 9.72 -11.90
C VAL A 202 0.49 10.81 -10.91
N ALA A 203 0.23 10.59 -9.63
CA ALA A 203 0.60 11.50 -8.56
C ALA A 203 2.13 11.66 -8.44
N THR A 204 2.87 10.55 -8.56
CA THR A 204 4.34 10.53 -8.52
C THR A 204 4.94 11.32 -9.67
N HIS A 205 4.42 11.13 -10.88
CA HIS A 205 4.84 11.87 -12.05
C HIS A 205 4.59 13.37 -11.87
N ALA A 206 3.40 13.75 -11.41
CA ALA A 206 3.03 15.15 -11.22
C ALA A 206 3.89 15.85 -10.15
N VAL A 207 4.12 15.18 -9.01
CA VAL A 207 4.85 15.78 -7.87
C VAL A 207 6.36 15.69 -8.07
N ALA A 208 6.89 14.50 -8.34
CA ALA A 208 8.32 14.24 -8.39
C ALA A 208 8.93 14.63 -9.74
N ASN A 209 8.44 14.02 -10.83
CA ASN A 209 9.11 14.08 -12.13
C ASN A 209 8.85 15.43 -12.83
N VAL A 210 7.58 15.77 -13.04
CA VAL A 210 7.15 17.03 -13.68
C VAL A 210 7.24 18.20 -12.72
N GLY A 211 6.81 18.02 -11.47
CA GLY A 211 6.86 19.06 -10.45
C GLY A 211 8.26 19.35 -9.93
N GLY A 212 9.18 18.38 -10.01
CA GLY A 212 10.55 18.52 -9.52
C GLY A 212 10.62 18.77 -8.01
N MET A 213 9.63 18.27 -7.24
CA MET A 213 9.50 18.57 -5.82
C MET A 213 10.78 18.21 -5.06
N ARG A 214 11.24 19.12 -4.20
CA ARG A 214 12.33 18.88 -3.26
C ARG A 214 11.79 18.73 -1.84
N THR A 215 12.54 18.01 -1.01
CA THR A 215 12.26 17.92 0.43
C THR A 215 12.25 19.33 1.05
N GLY A 216 11.30 19.57 1.96
CA GLY A 216 11.09 20.84 2.63
C GLY A 216 10.24 21.85 1.86
N TRP A 217 9.78 21.53 0.65
CA TRP A 217 8.90 22.41 -0.13
C TRP A 217 7.48 22.47 0.46
N ASN A 218 6.82 23.60 0.21
CA ASN A 218 5.38 23.74 0.47
C ASN A 218 4.59 23.52 -0.81
N VAL A 219 3.65 22.58 -0.75
CA VAL A 219 2.90 22.09 -1.91
C VAL A 219 1.42 22.41 -1.74
N LEU A 220 0.83 23.04 -2.76
CA LEU A 220 -0.61 23.27 -2.86
C LEU A 220 -1.21 22.25 -3.83
N ILE A 221 -2.21 21.50 -3.37
CA ILE A 221 -2.93 20.53 -4.20
C ILE A 221 -4.36 21.02 -4.35
N THR A 222 -4.77 21.36 -5.57
CA THR A 222 -6.18 21.66 -5.85
C THR A 222 -6.92 20.39 -6.21
N GLY A 223 -8.03 20.13 -5.51
CA GLY A 223 -8.82 18.90 -5.60
C GLY A 223 -8.44 17.88 -4.52
N ALA A 224 -9.41 17.47 -3.71
CA ALA A 224 -9.30 16.38 -2.73
C ALA A 224 -10.03 15.10 -3.22
N GLY A 225 -10.03 14.89 -4.53
CA GLY A 225 -10.41 13.61 -5.16
C GLY A 225 -9.27 12.58 -5.10
N PRO A 226 -9.44 11.38 -5.69
CA PRO A 226 -8.45 10.30 -5.58
C PRO A 226 -7.04 10.69 -6.03
N VAL A 227 -6.90 11.36 -7.19
CA VAL A 227 -5.60 11.84 -7.70
C VAL A 227 -4.98 12.88 -6.76
N GLY A 228 -5.79 13.83 -6.28
CA GLY A 228 -5.32 14.85 -5.35
C GLY A 228 -4.86 14.27 -4.01
N LEU A 229 -5.60 13.33 -3.44
CA LEU A 229 -5.22 12.62 -2.21
C LEU A 229 -3.91 11.85 -2.39
N LEU A 230 -3.72 11.18 -3.54
CA LEU A 230 -2.47 10.50 -3.87
C LEU A 230 -1.31 11.51 -4.04
N ALA A 231 -1.54 12.65 -4.69
CA ALA A 231 -0.54 13.70 -4.83
C ALA A 231 -0.13 14.29 -3.47
N MET A 232 -1.09 14.49 -2.55
CA MET A 232 -0.81 14.89 -1.17
C MET A 232 0.04 13.83 -0.45
N ALA A 233 -0.29 12.55 -0.60
CA ALA A 233 0.44 11.45 0.03
C ALA A 233 1.88 11.34 -0.51
N VAL A 234 2.07 11.46 -1.82
CA VAL A 234 3.40 11.49 -2.46
C VAL A 234 4.20 12.68 -1.96
N ALA A 235 3.63 13.89 -1.97
CA ALA A 235 4.30 15.09 -1.49
C ALA A 235 4.76 14.94 -0.03
N LYS A 236 3.87 14.42 0.84
CA LYS A 236 4.21 14.11 2.24
C LYS A 236 5.31 13.05 2.35
N GLY A 237 5.20 11.96 1.61
CA GLY A 237 6.18 10.85 1.61
C GLY A 237 7.55 11.24 1.07
N MET A 238 7.62 12.26 0.20
CA MET A 238 8.86 12.86 -0.30
C MET A 238 9.40 13.97 0.61
N GLY A 239 8.72 14.25 1.72
CA GLY A 239 9.16 15.19 2.75
C GLY A 239 8.80 16.65 2.49
N ALA A 240 7.64 16.93 1.88
CA ALA A 240 7.08 18.29 1.86
C ALA A 240 6.92 18.83 3.29
N ALA A 241 7.27 20.10 3.52
CA ALA A 241 7.12 20.75 4.83
C ALA A 241 5.66 21.10 5.11
N LYS A 242 4.91 21.47 4.06
CA LYS A 242 3.49 21.77 4.11
C LYS A 242 2.78 21.19 2.89
N VAL A 243 1.61 20.60 3.09
CA VAL A 243 0.73 20.12 2.03
C VAL A 243 -0.66 20.71 2.24
N VAL A 244 -1.05 21.65 1.38
CA VAL A 244 -2.31 22.37 1.48
C VAL A 244 -3.32 21.75 0.52
N ALA A 245 -4.44 21.26 1.04
CA ALA A 245 -5.52 20.70 0.25
C ALA A 245 -6.63 21.72 -0.01
N ILE A 246 -7.04 21.84 -1.28
CA ILE A 246 -8.18 22.68 -1.69
C ILE A 246 -9.29 21.81 -2.25
N ASP A 247 -10.52 22.04 -1.83
CA ASP A 247 -11.72 21.46 -2.43
C ASP A 247 -12.93 22.35 -2.10
N ILE A 248 -14.04 22.11 -2.78
CA ILE A 248 -15.34 22.74 -2.48
C ILE A 248 -16.17 21.90 -1.49
N ASN A 249 -15.75 20.65 -1.25
CA ASN A 249 -16.45 19.71 -0.38
C ASN A 249 -15.72 19.56 0.97
N GLU A 250 -16.40 19.95 2.05
CA GLU A 250 -15.87 19.90 3.41
C GLU A 250 -15.56 18.48 3.91
N GLU A 251 -16.38 17.47 3.56
CA GLU A 251 -16.13 16.06 3.92
C GLU A 251 -14.81 15.56 3.32
N ARG A 252 -14.53 15.94 2.06
CA ARG A 252 -13.27 15.58 1.39
C ARG A 252 -12.07 16.29 2.02
N LEU A 253 -12.21 17.56 2.40
CA LEU A 253 -11.15 18.30 3.09
C LEU A 253 -10.86 17.70 4.47
N LYS A 254 -11.90 17.35 5.23
CA LYS A 254 -11.73 16.68 6.52
C LYS A 254 -10.95 15.37 6.37
N PHE A 255 -11.34 14.54 5.40
CA PHE A 255 -10.59 13.32 5.09
C PHE A 255 -9.15 13.61 4.67
N ALA A 256 -8.93 14.60 3.80
CA ALA A 256 -7.60 14.99 3.36
C ALA A 256 -6.70 15.40 4.53
N LYS A 257 -7.23 16.15 5.51
CA LYS A 257 -6.52 16.55 6.73
C LYS A 257 -6.14 15.37 7.61
N GLU A 258 -7.05 14.41 7.78
CA GLU A 258 -6.79 13.19 8.54
C GLU A 258 -5.77 12.27 7.85
N TYR A 259 -5.70 12.33 6.53
CA TYR A 259 -4.86 11.46 5.71
C TYR A 259 -3.46 12.01 5.44
N ALA A 260 -3.36 13.10 4.67
CA ALA A 260 -2.08 13.55 4.10
C ALA A 260 -1.86 15.07 4.15
N ALA A 261 -2.91 15.88 4.15
CA ALA A 261 -2.80 17.33 4.15
C ALA A 261 -2.40 17.86 5.53
N THR A 262 -1.49 18.83 5.56
CA THR A 262 -1.14 19.58 6.78
C THR A 262 -2.12 20.71 7.03
N ASP A 263 -2.71 21.27 5.96
CA ASP A 263 -3.64 22.39 5.97
C ASP A 263 -4.73 22.18 4.92
N THR A 264 -5.90 22.76 5.15
CA THR A 264 -7.05 22.65 4.25
C THR A 264 -7.65 24.01 4.05
N PHE A 265 -8.11 24.30 2.85
CA PHE A 265 -8.85 25.51 2.55
C PHE A 265 -10.05 25.19 1.65
N MET A 266 -11.23 25.59 2.11
CA MET A 266 -12.46 25.44 1.34
C MET A 266 -12.62 26.64 0.42
N SER A 267 -12.65 26.39 -0.89
CA SER A 267 -12.74 27.45 -1.87
C SER A 267 -14.10 28.16 -1.79
N PRO A 268 -14.16 29.48 -1.55
CA PRO A 268 -15.42 30.21 -1.52
C PRO A 268 -16.03 30.31 -2.93
N PRO A 269 -17.37 30.39 -3.06
CA PRO A 269 -18.00 30.60 -4.36
C PRO A 269 -17.67 31.98 -4.92
N ILE A 270 -17.79 32.13 -6.24
CA ILE A 270 -17.72 33.43 -6.93
C ILE A 270 -18.96 34.24 -6.55
N LYS A 271 -18.78 35.48 -6.09
CA LYS A 271 -19.90 36.34 -5.69
C LYS A 271 -20.70 36.79 -6.92
N PRO A 272 -22.01 37.05 -6.79
CA PRO A 272 -22.80 37.60 -7.88
C PRO A 272 -22.17 38.89 -8.44
N GLY A 273 -21.88 38.91 -9.75
CA GLY A 273 -21.26 40.05 -10.43
C GLY A 273 -19.73 40.17 -10.28
N GLU A 274 -19.08 39.31 -9.50
CA GLU A 274 -17.62 39.27 -9.37
C GLU A 274 -16.99 38.59 -10.59
N LYS A 275 -15.95 39.21 -11.16
CA LYS A 275 -15.22 38.61 -12.28
C LYS A 275 -14.26 37.54 -11.74
N LEU A 276 -14.00 36.52 -12.56
CA LEU A 276 -13.08 35.44 -12.19
C LEU A 276 -11.68 35.94 -11.79
N ALA A 277 -11.18 36.96 -12.49
CA ALA A 277 -9.89 37.57 -12.18
C ALA A 277 -9.86 38.15 -10.75
N ASP A 278 -10.87 38.93 -10.38
CA ASP A 278 -10.99 39.55 -9.05
C ASP A 278 -11.18 38.50 -7.95
N TRP A 279 -12.04 37.51 -8.22
CA TRP A 279 -12.25 36.36 -7.33
C TRP A 279 -10.94 35.63 -7.06
N SER A 280 -10.16 35.33 -8.11
CA SER A 280 -8.95 34.51 -7.98
C SER A 280 -7.86 35.18 -7.15
N VAL A 281 -7.70 36.50 -7.27
CA VAL A 281 -6.75 37.28 -6.48
C VAL A 281 -7.18 37.33 -5.01
N ARG A 282 -8.45 37.62 -4.76
CA ARG A 282 -9.02 37.67 -3.40
C ARG A 282 -8.92 36.30 -2.72
N THR A 283 -9.33 35.24 -3.39
CA THR A 283 -9.33 33.89 -2.84
C THR A 283 -7.91 33.36 -2.63
N ALA A 284 -6.95 33.70 -3.50
CA ALA A 284 -5.54 33.38 -3.25
C ALA A 284 -5.01 34.08 -1.99
N ALA A 285 -5.37 35.35 -1.77
CA ALA A 285 -4.98 36.08 -0.55
C ALA A 285 -5.62 35.47 0.72
N GLU A 286 -6.90 35.12 0.67
CA GLU A 286 -7.61 34.42 1.75
C GLU A 286 -6.97 33.05 2.05
N LEU A 287 -6.62 32.28 1.02
CA LEU A 287 -5.89 31.01 1.13
C LEU A 287 -4.56 31.20 1.88
N LEU A 288 -3.71 32.10 1.38
CA LEU A 288 -2.39 32.35 1.94
C LEU A 288 -2.47 32.82 3.40
N GLN A 289 -3.41 33.72 3.70
CA GLN A 289 -3.64 34.20 5.05
C GLN A 289 -4.12 33.07 5.98
N SER A 290 -5.14 32.31 5.58
CA SER A 290 -5.74 31.26 6.39
C SER A 290 -4.76 30.13 6.73
N CYS A 291 -3.86 29.80 5.80
CA CYS A 291 -2.84 28.78 6.01
C CYS A 291 -1.52 29.34 6.58
N SER A 292 -1.45 30.64 6.90
CA SER A 292 -0.24 31.33 7.38
C SER A 292 0.97 31.11 6.44
N ILE A 293 0.75 31.34 5.15
CA ILE A 293 1.74 31.16 4.08
C ILE A 293 2.10 32.54 3.52
N PRO A 294 3.39 32.93 3.48
CA PRO A 294 3.80 34.18 2.86
C PRO A 294 3.69 34.08 1.33
N GLU A 295 3.39 35.20 0.66
CA GLU A 295 3.37 35.25 -0.81
C GLU A 295 4.77 35.03 -1.44
N ARG A 296 5.82 35.42 -0.71
CA ARG A 296 7.22 35.35 -1.17
C ARG A 296 8.16 34.91 -0.05
N GLY A 297 9.32 34.38 -0.45
CA GLY A 297 10.39 34.01 0.47
C GLY A 297 10.20 32.62 1.10
N PRO A 298 10.98 32.29 2.13
CA PRO A 298 10.91 30.99 2.80
C PRO A 298 9.50 30.68 3.31
N GLY A 299 9.01 29.48 3.01
CA GLY A 299 7.67 29.03 3.41
C GLY A 299 6.54 29.43 2.46
N SER A 300 6.82 30.12 1.34
CA SER A 300 5.83 30.32 0.27
C SER A 300 5.58 29.03 -0.54
N ILE A 301 4.54 28.99 -1.37
CA ILE A 301 4.15 27.78 -2.13
C ILE A 301 5.12 27.56 -3.29
N ASP A 302 5.91 26.48 -3.24
CA ASP A 302 6.89 26.12 -4.26
C ASP A 302 6.28 25.40 -5.46
N LEU A 303 5.31 24.52 -5.19
CA LEU A 303 4.70 23.63 -6.17
C LEU A 303 3.18 23.66 -6.02
N VAL A 304 2.49 23.81 -7.14
CA VAL A 304 1.06 23.54 -7.26
C VAL A 304 0.87 22.28 -8.10
N VAL A 305 0.01 21.37 -7.64
CA VAL A 305 -0.54 20.29 -8.46
C VAL A 305 -2.04 20.48 -8.57
N ASP A 306 -2.52 20.73 -9.78
CA ASP A 306 -3.95 20.87 -10.07
C ASP A 306 -4.54 19.53 -10.48
N ALA A 307 -5.30 18.92 -9.58
CA ALA A 307 -6.02 17.66 -9.80
C ALA A 307 -7.52 17.89 -10.06
N THR A 308 -7.93 19.11 -10.44
CA THR A 308 -9.33 19.46 -10.75
C THR A 308 -9.57 19.71 -12.23
N GLY A 309 -8.67 20.44 -12.91
CA GLY A 309 -8.92 20.99 -14.24
C GLY A 309 -9.90 22.17 -14.28
N ALA A 310 -10.36 22.67 -13.13
CA ALA A 310 -11.31 23.77 -13.08
C ALA A 310 -10.60 25.12 -13.29
N GLU A 311 -11.08 25.94 -14.24
CA GLU A 311 -10.48 27.25 -14.57
C GLU A 311 -10.32 28.16 -13.32
N ALA A 312 -11.29 28.12 -12.41
CA ALA A 312 -11.19 28.84 -11.14
C ALA A 312 -10.00 28.37 -10.28
N CYS A 313 -9.74 27.06 -10.20
CA CYS A 313 -8.60 26.53 -9.46
C CYS A 313 -7.27 26.94 -10.11
N ILE A 314 -7.20 26.89 -11.46
CA ILE A 314 -6.03 27.33 -12.23
C ILE A 314 -5.70 28.79 -11.90
N HIS A 315 -6.69 29.69 -11.99
CA HIS A 315 -6.52 31.10 -11.70
C HIS A 315 -6.09 31.37 -10.26
N MET A 316 -6.78 30.77 -9.28
CA MET A 316 -6.45 30.94 -7.86
C MET A 316 -5.02 30.46 -7.58
N ALA A 317 -4.64 29.30 -8.10
CA ALA A 317 -3.34 28.71 -7.82
C ALA A 317 -2.18 29.51 -8.46
N LEU A 318 -2.36 30.05 -9.67
CA LEU A 318 -1.37 30.93 -10.30
C LEU A 318 -1.18 32.26 -9.54
N ASN A 319 -2.20 32.72 -8.82
CA ASN A 319 -2.08 33.88 -7.94
C ASN A 319 -1.45 33.52 -6.58
N ALA A 320 -1.68 32.31 -6.07
CA ALA A 320 -1.16 31.84 -4.78
C ALA A 320 0.30 31.38 -4.82
N ILE A 321 0.77 30.89 -5.97
CA ILE A 321 2.14 30.36 -6.10
C ILE A 321 3.19 31.48 -6.03
N ARG A 322 4.36 31.15 -5.46
CA ARG A 322 5.48 32.07 -5.36
C ARG A 322 6.11 32.38 -6.74
N PRO A 323 6.85 33.49 -6.87
CA PRO A 323 7.71 33.73 -8.03
C PRO A 323 8.72 32.60 -8.24
N GLY A 324 8.86 32.15 -9.49
CA GLY A 324 9.68 31.02 -9.90
C GLY A 324 9.14 29.65 -9.47
N GLY A 325 7.92 29.58 -8.94
CA GLY A 325 7.26 28.34 -8.57
C GLY A 325 6.80 27.52 -9.77
N VAL A 326 6.49 26.24 -9.53
CA VAL A 326 6.04 25.30 -10.56
C VAL A 326 4.56 25.01 -10.39
N TYR A 327 3.78 25.24 -11.44
CA TYR A 327 2.39 24.82 -11.54
C TYR A 327 2.29 23.59 -12.45
N VAL A 328 1.65 22.52 -11.98
CA VAL A 328 1.46 21.27 -12.71
C VAL A 328 -0.02 21.00 -12.95
N GLN A 329 -0.43 20.98 -14.21
CA GLN A 329 -1.78 20.58 -14.63
C GLN A 329 -1.87 19.05 -14.72
N VAL A 330 -2.75 18.44 -13.92
CA VAL A 330 -3.04 16.98 -13.95
C VAL A 330 -4.52 16.73 -14.28
N GLY A 331 -5.41 17.49 -13.65
CA GLY A 331 -6.85 17.35 -13.83
C GLY A 331 -7.28 17.73 -15.25
N PHE A 332 -8.26 17.01 -15.78
CA PHE A 332 -8.85 17.32 -17.08
C PHE A 332 -9.87 18.44 -16.94
N GLY A 333 -9.60 19.55 -17.63
CA GLY A 333 -10.50 20.70 -17.72
C GLY A 333 -11.14 20.85 -19.11
N PRO A 334 -11.81 21.98 -19.35
CA PRO A 334 -12.09 22.44 -20.70
C PRO A 334 -10.80 22.50 -21.54
N PRO A 335 -10.88 22.31 -22.87
CA PRO A 335 -9.71 22.33 -23.75
C PRO A 335 -9.00 23.69 -23.76
N ASP A 336 -9.78 24.77 -23.62
CA ASP A 336 -9.29 26.14 -23.61
C ASP A 336 -9.75 26.83 -22.32
N VAL A 337 -8.83 27.55 -21.70
CA VAL A 337 -9.07 28.35 -20.48
C VAL A 337 -8.33 29.68 -20.58
N SER A 338 -8.85 30.71 -19.93
CA SER A 338 -8.07 31.92 -19.70
C SER A 338 -7.09 31.70 -18.54
N ILE A 339 -5.97 32.43 -18.53
CA ILE A 339 -5.02 32.43 -17.42
C ILE A 339 -4.43 33.84 -17.20
N PRO A 340 -4.05 34.22 -15.97
CA PRO A 340 -3.47 35.53 -15.66
C PRO A 340 -2.02 35.66 -16.19
N MET A 341 -1.86 35.82 -17.51
CA MET A 341 -0.55 35.80 -18.17
C MET A 341 0.43 36.86 -17.63
N PHE A 342 -0.07 38.05 -17.26
CA PHE A 342 0.78 39.09 -16.66
C PHE A 342 1.44 38.60 -15.36
N ARG A 343 0.71 37.87 -14.52
CA ARG A 343 1.26 37.25 -13.30
C ARG A 343 2.27 36.15 -13.66
N VAL A 344 1.98 35.32 -14.67
CA VAL A 344 2.91 34.26 -15.11
C VAL A 344 4.26 34.83 -15.54
N ILE A 345 4.27 35.86 -16.40
CA ILE A 345 5.51 36.44 -16.92
C ILE A 345 6.27 37.25 -15.88
N THR A 346 5.59 38.07 -15.07
CA THR A 346 6.26 38.97 -14.10
C THR A 346 6.89 38.22 -12.93
N ASN A 347 6.46 36.98 -12.70
CA ASN A 347 6.95 36.13 -11.63
C ASN A 347 7.67 34.87 -12.13
N GLU A 348 7.88 34.73 -13.44
CA GLU A 348 8.53 33.56 -14.04
C GLU A 348 7.92 32.23 -13.57
N ILE A 349 6.59 32.16 -13.48
CA ILE A 349 5.88 30.95 -13.06
C ILE A 349 6.01 29.90 -14.17
N GLN A 350 6.42 28.69 -13.79
CA GLN A 350 6.56 27.59 -14.73
C GLN A 350 5.27 26.77 -14.78
N ILE A 351 4.60 26.77 -15.92
CA ILE A 351 3.38 25.97 -16.14
C ILE A 351 3.76 24.70 -16.90
N ARG A 352 3.45 23.53 -16.34
CA ARG A 352 3.79 22.21 -16.89
C ARG A 352 2.55 21.33 -16.94
N GLY A 353 2.41 20.53 -17.99
CA GLY A 353 1.42 19.46 -18.07
C GLY A 353 2.00 18.13 -17.59
N ALA A 354 1.23 17.37 -16.82
CA ALA A 354 1.56 16.00 -16.46
C ALA A 354 0.63 15.04 -17.20
N TRP A 355 1.22 14.17 -18.04
CA TRP A 355 0.46 13.20 -18.83
C TRP A 355 0.80 11.79 -18.36
N ARG A 356 -0.16 11.12 -17.72
CA ARG A 356 -0.01 9.77 -17.18
C ARG A 356 1.19 9.69 -16.22
N TYR A 357 2.23 8.96 -16.61
CA TYR A 357 3.49 8.72 -15.89
C TYR A 357 4.53 8.19 -16.88
N GLY A 358 5.81 8.37 -16.53
CA GLY A 358 6.95 7.96 -17.35
C GLY A 358 8.04 7.27 -16.53
N SER A 359 9.27 7.34 -17.05
CA SER A 359 10.39 6.57 -16.52
C SER A 359 10.66 6.86 -15.04
N GLY A 360 10.68 5.80 -14.24
CA GLY A 360 10.99 5.86 -12.80
C GLY A 360 9.79 6.09 -11.88
N ASP A 361 8.61 6.42 -12.41
CA ASP A 361 7.44 6.74 -11.59
C ASP A 361 6.85 5.50 -10.88
N TYR A 362 6.68 4.38 -11.59
CA TYR A 362 6.24 3.11 -11.00
C TYR A 362 7.20 2.58 -9.91
N PRO A 363 8.51 2.49 -10.16
CA PRO A 363 9.49 2.12 -9.14
C PRO A 363 9.40 3.01 -7.89
N LEU A 364 9.31 4.33 -8.07
CA LEU A 364 9.22 5.27 -6.95
C LEU A 364 7.90 5.11 -6.18
N ALA A 365 6.77 4.92 -6.88
CA ALA A 365 5.47 4.68 -6.28
C ALA A 365 5.48 3.40 -5.41
N ILE A 366 6.01 2.30 -5.95
CA ILE A 366 6.15 1.03 -5.23
C ILE A 366 7.03 1.20 -4.00
N ASP A 367 8.16 1.88 -4.15
CA ASP A 367 9.14 2.08 -3.09
C ASP A 367 8.61 2.98 -1.96
N LEU A 368 7.86 4.05 -2.28
CA LEU A 368 7.18 4.89 -1.29
C LEU A 368 6.18 4.09 -0.44
N VAL A 369 5.42 3.19 -1.06
CA VAL A 369 4.46 2.33 -0.34
C VAL A 369 5.19 1.25 0.45
N ALA A 370 6.19 0.59 -0.15
CA ALA A 370 6.95 -0.47 0.50
C ALA A 370 7.71 0.01 1.75
N ARG A 371 8.21 1.25 1.73
CA ARG A 371 8.86 1.92 2.88
C ARG A 371 7.87 2.55 3.87
N GLY A 372 6.57 2.40 3.65
CA GLY A 372 5.51 2.95 4.50
C GLY A 372 5.44 4.49 4.49
N GLN A 373 6.04 5.15 3.49
CA GLN A 373 5.98 6.61 3.33
C GLN A 373 4.64 7.06 2.74
N VAL A 374 3.99 6.18 1.96
CA VAL A 374 2.63 6.36 1.45
C VAL A 374 1.76 5.21 1.94
N ASN A 375 0.69 5.53 2.68
CA ASN A 375 -0.31 4.56 3.11
C ASN A 375 -1.52 4.60 2.17
N LEU A 376 -1.82 3.51 1.47
CA LEU A 376 -2.94 3.44 0.53
C LEU A 376 -4.23 2.88 1.15
N GLU A 377 -4.15 2.26 2.33
CA GLU A 377 -5.29 1.61 2.99
C GLU A 377 -6.53 2.52 3.14
N PRO A 378 -6.41 3.78 3.59
CA PRO A 378 -7.58 4.65 3.79
C PRO A 378 -8.34 5.00 2.50
N LEU A 379 -7.69 4.88 1.35
CA LEU A 379 -8.27 5.22 0.05
C LEU A 379 -9.10 4.07 -0.54
N LEU A 380 -8.87 2.83 -0.09
CA LEU A 380 -9.60 1.65 -0.53
C LEU A 380 -10.94 1.57 0.22
N THR A 381 -11.99 2.17 -0.35
CA THR A 381 -13.28 2.28 0.36
C THR A 381 -14.24 1.13 0.09
N HIS A 382 -14.21 0.56 -1.11
CA HIS A 382 -15.12 -0.51 -1.53
C HIS A 382 -14.42 -1.58 -2.38
N THR A 383 -14.99 -2.78 -2.37
CA THR A 383 -14.46 -3.93 -3.11
C THR A 383 -15.60 -4.80 -3.60
N PHE A 384 -15.59 -5.10 -4.89
CA PHE A 384 -16.61 -5.87 -5.61
C PHE A 384 -15.99 -7.13 -6.20
N LYS A 385 -16.83 -8.10 -6.52
CA LYS A 385 -16.38 -9.20 -7.39
C LYS A 385 -16.41 -8.71 -8.83
N PHE A 386 -15.65 -9.38 -9.70
CA PHE A 386 -15.67 -9.10 -11.14
C PHE A 386 -17.10 -9.08 -11.73
N LYS A 387 -17.97 -10.02 -11.34
CA LYS A 387 -19.37 -10.09 -11.80
C LYS A 387 -20.22 -8.88 -11.38
N ASP A 388 -19.78 -8.13 -10.38
CA ASP A 388 -20.45 -6.95 -9.85
C ASP A 388 -19.76 -5.66 -10.36
N ALA A 389 -18.94 -5.73 -11.43
CA ALA A 389 -18.22 -4.58 -11.98
C ALA A 389 -19.15 -3.42 -12.33
N LEU A 390 -20.32 -3.68 -12.91
CA LEU A 390 -21.28 -2.63 -13.23
C LEU A 390 -21.71 -1.83 -11.98
N GLU A 391 -21.98 -2.51 -10.86
CA GLU A 391 -22.30 -1.81 -9.59
C GLU A 391 -21.13 -0.95 -9.13
N ALA A 392 -19.91 -1.46 -9.26
CA ALA A 392 -18.70 -0.73 -8.89
C ALA A 392 -18.52 0.56 -9.73
N PHE A 393 -18.88 0.53 -11.02
CA PHE A 393 -18.90 1.72 -11.89
C PHE A 393 -19.98 2.72 -11.49
N GLU A 394 -21.20 2.24 -11.21
CA GLU A 394 -22.32 3.11 -10.81
C GLU A 394 -22.06 3.85 -9.50
N ILE A 395 -21.47 3.20 -8.50
CA ILE A 395 -21.15 3.90 -7.24
C ILE A 395 -19.96 4.84 -7.38
N THR A 396 -18.98 4.53 -8.24
CA THR A 396 -17.85 5.45 -8.51
C THR A 396 -18.35 6.69 -9.25
N LYS A 397 -19.30 6.52 -10.18
CA LYS A 397 -20.01 7.63 -10.83
C LYS A 397 -20.78 8.49 -9.83
N ALA A 398 -21.51 7.87 -8.91
CA ALA A 398 -22.28 8.59 -7.89
C ALA A 398 -21.39 9.25 -6.82
N GLY A 399 -20.18 8.74 -6.60
CA GLY A 399 -19.27 9.16 -5.53
C GLY A 399 -19.72 8.77 -4.12
N LYS A 400 -20.85 8.05 -3.99
CA LYS A 400 -21.41 7.52 -2.74
C LYS A 400 -22.06 6.17 -3.00
N ASP A 401 -22.02 5.27 -2.01
CA ASP A 401 -22.74 4.00 -2.04
C ASP A 401 -24.23 4.18 -1.72
N LYS A 402 -25.01 3.10 -1.76
CA LYS A 402 -26.46 3.09 -1.45
C LYS A 402 -26.77 3.51 -0.02
N ASN A 403 -25.81 3.44 0.90
CA ASN A 403 -25.94 3.82 2.30
C ASN A 403 -25.42 5.25 2.56
N GLY A 404 -25.02 5.98 1.51
CA GLY A 404 -24.48 7.34 1.60
C GLY A 404 -23.00 7.42 1.97
N LYS A 405 -22.27 6.30 2.08
CA LYS A 405 -20.83 6.28 2.36
C LYS A 405 -20.05 6.74 1.12
N GLY A 406 -19.14 7.70 1.31
CA GLY A 406 -18.29 8.22 0.23
C GLY A 406 -17.44 7.13 -0.46
N VAL A 407 -17.31 7.24 -1.77
CA VAL A 407 -16.46 6.37 -2.60
C VAL A 407 -15.21 7.14 -2.99
N ILE A 408 -14.04 6.64 -2.59
CA ILE A 408 -12.74 7.19 -2.97
C ILE A 408 -12.12 6.27 -4.02
N LYS A 409 -11.94 4.98 -3.69
CA LYS A 409 -11.52 3.96 -4.65
C LYS A 409 -12.32 2.68 -4.50
N SER A 410 -12.77 2.14 -5.64
CA SER A 410 -13.45 0.84 -5.76
C SER A 410 -12.62 -0.12 -6.61
N PHE A 411 -12.71 -1.40 -6.27
CA PHE A 411 -11.98 -2.48 -6.96
C PHE A 411 -12.92 -3.57 -7.44
N ALA A 412 -12.60 -4.15 -8.60
CA ALA A 412 -13.12 -5.43 -9.03
C ALA A 412 -12.10 -6.54 -8.71
N ASN A 413 -12.54 -7.57 -7.98
CA ASN A 413 -11.71 -8.70 -7.57
C ASN A 413 -12.14 -10.00 -8.27
N TRP A 414 -11.14 -10.82 -8.60
CA TRP A 414 -11.36 -12.18 -9.11
C TRP A 414 -11.53 -13.22 -8.00
N VAL A 415 -10.95 -12.99 -6.82
CA VAL A 415 -11.00 -13.93 -5.69
C VAL A 415 -11.25 -13.16 -4.40
N LYS A 416 -12.18 -13.65 -3.55
CA LYS A 416 -12.15 -13.31 -2.12
C LYS A 416 -10.89 -13.96 -1.56
N SER A 417 -9.83 -13.18 -1.35
CA SER A 417 -8.94 -13.50 -0.25
C SER A 417 -9.61 -12.87 0.98
N PRO A 418 -10.27 -13.65 1.85
CA PRO A 418 -10.71 -13.07 3.11
C PRO A 418 -9.43 -12.65 3.83
N ALA A 419 -9.34 -11.40 4.27
CA ALA A 419 -8.25 -10.96 5.15
C ALA A 419 -8.05 -11.95 6.32
N ALA A 420 -9.13 -12.61 6.77
CA ALA A 420 -9.09 -13.71 7.74
C ALA A 420 -8.27 -14.93 7.30
N LYS A 421 -8.31 -15.35 6.03
CA LYS A 421 -7.55 -16.49 5.52
C LYS A 421 -6.06 -16.13 5.38
N GLN A 422 -5.75 -14.95 4.86
CA GLN A 422 -4.36 -14.45 4.83
C GLN A 422 -3.80 -14.31 6.24
N TYR A 423 -4.56 -13.77 7.18
CA TYR A 423 -4.17 -13.72 8.59
C TYR A 423 -3.94 -15.12 9.15
N PHE A 424 -4.91 -16.04 9.00
CA PHE A 424 -4.83 -17.40 9.53
C PHE A 424 -3.68 -18.23 8.97
N PHE A 425 -3.22 -17.98 7.74
CA PHE A 425 -2.06 -18.67 7.14
C PHE A 425 -0.78 -17.84 7.16
N SER A 426 -0.76 -16.70 7.86
CA SER A 426 0.43 -15.87 8.00
C SER A 426 1.27 -16.27 9.21
N THR A 427 2.55 -15.89 9.18
CA THR A 427 3.44 -15.92 10.35
C THR A 427 2.93 -15.01 11.48
N HIS A 428 2.11 -13.99 11.16
CA HIS A 428 1.52 -13.09 12.16
C HIS A 428 0.47 -13.77 13.03
N PHE A 429 -0.18 -14.84 12.56
CA PHE A 429 -1.08 -15.67 13.35
C PHE A 429 -0.35 -16.86 13.99
N TRP A 430 0.34 -17.68 13.18
CA TRP A 430 0.94 -18.93 13.69
C TRP A 430 2.12 -18.73 14.63
N GLY A 431 2.92 -17.67 14.46
CA GLY A 431 4.02 -17.37 15.37
C GLY A 431 3.53 -17.13 16.80
N PRO A 432 2.61 -16.17 17.02
CA PRO A 432 2.00 -15.96 18.32
C PRO A 432 1.20 -17.16 18.82
N PHE A 433 0.46 -17.85 17.93
CA PHE A 433 -0.35 -19.02 18.27
C PHE A 433 0.51 -20.16 18.83
N ALA A 434 1.65 -20.48 18.20
CA ALA A 434 2.58 -21.50 18.68
C ALA A 434 3.21 -21.15 20.03
N ASN A 435 3.34 -19.86 20.35
CA ASN A 435 3.89 -19.40 21.62
C ASN A 435 2.93 -19.49 22.81
N TRP A 436 1.64 -19.83 22.61
CA TRP A 436 0.67 -19.96 23.71
C TRP A 436 0.94 -21.12 24.67
N GLY A 437 1.79 -22.08 24.31
CA GLY A 437 2.17 -23.17 25.21
C GLY A 437 2.80 -22.67 26.52
N LEU A 438 3.65 -21.64 26.46
CA LEU A 438 4.32 -21.08 27.64
C LEU A 438 3.37 -20.34 28.60
N PRO A 439 2.52 -19.39 28.15
CA PRO A 439 1.52 -18.77 29.01
C PRO A 439 0.54 -19.78 29.62
N LEU A 440 0.10 -20.78 28.85
CA LEU A 440 -0.84 -21.80 29.36
C LEU A 440 -0.18 -22.68 30.44
N ALA A 441 1.07 -23.07 30.25
CA ALA A 441 1.85 -23.77 31.28
C ALA A 441 2.06 -22.89 32.52
N ALA A 442 2.39 -21.61 32.34
CA ALA A 442 2.55 -20.67 33.45
C ALA A 442 1.26 -20.48 34.25
N LEU A 443 0.10 -20.41 33.59
CA LEU A 443 -1.21 -20.38 34.23
C LEU A 443 -1.52 -21.67 35.00
N ALA A 444 -1.22 -22.83 34.40
CA ALA A 444 -1.40 -24.12 35.08
C ALA A 444 -0.52 -24.23 36.34
N ASP A 445 0.72 -23.73 36.27
CA ASP A 445 1.64 -23.71 37.40
C ASP A 445 1.14 -22.80 38.56
N ILE A 446 0.34 -21.76 38.29
CA ILE A 446 -0.26 -20.95 39.37
C ILE A 446 -1.16 -21.80 40.26
N VAL A 447 -1.85 -22.78 39.71
CA VAL A 447 -2.79 -23.63 40.47
C VAL A 447 -2.08 -24.86 41.04
N ASN A 448 -1.20 -25.48 40.26
CA ASN A 448 -0.72 -26.83 40.56
C ASN A 448 0.67 -26.87 41.21
N LYS A 449 1.45 -25.79 41.11
CA LYS A 449 2.84 -25.78 41.57
C LYS A 449 2.93 -25.31 43.00
N ASP A 450 3.65 -26.06 43.83
CA ASP A 450 3.95 -25.69 45.21
C ASP A 450 4.86 -24.45 45.24
N GLU A 451 4.55 -23.49 46.11
CA GLU A 451 5.34 -22.28 46.35
C GLU A 451 6.83 -22.55 46.63
N GLU A 452 7.16 -23.71 47.21
CA GLU A 452 8.54 -24.14 47.49
C GLU A 452 9.37 -24.37 46.23
N THR A 453 8.71 -24.73 45.13
CA THR A 453 9.36 -25.12 43.87
C THR A 453 9.40 -23.97 42.85
N ILE A 454 8.85 -22.81 43.19
CA ILE A 454 8.89 -21.62 42.35
C ILE A 454 10.29 -21.02 42.38
N SER A 455 10.84 -20.67 41.22
CA SER A 455 12.16 -20.06 41.11
C SER A 455 12.06 -18.53 41.19
N GLY A 456 12.67 -17.94 42.22
CA GLY A 456 12.75 -16.48 42.39
C GLY A 456 13.60 -15.75 41.34
N VAL A 457 14.31 -16.47 40.47
CA VAL A 457 15.09 -15.88 39.37
C VAL A 457 14.37 -16.06 38.03
N MET A 458 13.78 -17.24 37.80
CA MET A 458 13.19 -17.55 36.49
C MET A 458 11.90 -16.76 36.23
N SER A 459 11.02 -16.66 37.22
CA SER A 459 9.74 -15.96 37.08
C SER A 459 9.89 -14.46 36.75
N PRO A 460 10.68 -13.67 37.48
CA PRO A 460 10.91 -12.26 37.11
C PRO A 460 11.62 -12.12 35.76
N THR A 461 12.55 -13.02 35.43
CA THR A 461 13.24 -13.02 34.11
C THR A 461 12.24 -13.22 32.96
N LEU A 462 11.31 -14.18 33.10
CA LEU A 462 10.27 -14.46 32.10
C LEU A 462 9.21 -13.34 32.02
N ALA A 463 8.91 -12.69 33.14
CA ALA A 463 8.05 -11.50 33.16
C ALA A 463 8.70 -10.33 32.41
N ALA A 464 9.98 -10.03 32.69
CA ALA A 464 10.73 -8.98 32.01
C ALA A 464 10.87 -9.24 30.50
N TYR A 465 11.20 -10.48 30.12
CA TYR A 465 11.20 -10.92 28.73
C TYR A 465 9.87 -10.61 28.05
N SER A 466 8.75 -10.98 28.67
CA SER A 466 7.42 -10.79 28.09
C SER A 466 7.06 -9.32 27.92
N MET A 467 7.41 -8.46 28.88
CA MET A 467 7.19 -7.01 28.78
C MET A 467 7.96 -6.36 27.62
N ILE A 468 9.18 -6.82 27.33
CA ILE A 468 9.96 -6.36 26.16
C ILE A 468 9.23 -6.73 24.86
N PHE A 469 8.76 -7.98 24.74
CA PHE A 469 8.03 -8.42 23.55
C PHE A 469 6.65 -7.79 23.39
N MET A 470 5.97 -7.41 24.47
CA MET A 470 4.76 -6.60 24.41
C MET A 470 5.00 -5.25 23.72
N ARG A 471 6.12 -4.59 24.03
CA ARG A 471 6.52 -3.34 23.35
C ARG A 471 6.78 -3.57 21.87
N PHE A 472 7.43 -4.68 21.49
CA PHE A 472 7.62 -5.02 20.08
C PHE A 472 6.29 -5.29 19.36
N ALA A 473 5.39 -6.08 19.97
CA ALA A 473 4.07 -6.38 19.42
C ALA A 473 3.22 -5.11 19.17
N TRP A 474 3.39 -4.08 20.00
CA TRP A 474 2.71 -2.79 19.86
C TRP A 474 3.33 -1.87 18.79
N ARG A 475 4.64 -2.01 18.53
CA ARG A 475 5.41 -1.14 17.62
C ARG A 475 5.40 -1.64 16.17
N VAL A 476 5.32 -2.95 15.94
CA VAL A 476 5.19 -3.53 14.59
C VAL A 476 3.87 -3.08 13.95
N GLN A 477 3.89 -2.77 12.64
CA GLN A 477 2.71 -2.42 11.86
C GLN A 477 2.46 -3.45 10.76
N PRO A 478 1.24 -4.00 10.63
CA PRO A 478 0.10 -3.78 11.52
C PRO A 478 0.34 -4.34 12.93
N ARG A 479 -0.28 -3.73 13.95
CA ARG A 479 -0.11 -4.15 15.37
C ARG A 479 -0.48 -5.62 15.57
N ASN A 480 0.37 -6.37 16.27
CA ASN A 480 0.10 -7.79 16.53
C ASN A 480 -0.56 -7.99 17.91
N TYR A 481 -1.89 -7.85 17.94
CA TYR A 481 -2.68 -7.97 19.18
C TYR A 481 -2.66 -9.38 19.78
N LEU A 482 -2.52 -10.42 18.96
CA LEU A 482 -2.46 -11.80 19.44
C LEU A 482 -1.15 -12.09 20.18
N LEU A 483 -0.04 -11.56 19.67
CA LEU A 483 1.27 -11.62 20.34
C LEU A 483 1.26 -10.79 21.62
N LEU A 484 0.65 -9.60 21.58
CA LEU A 484 0.49 -8.75 22.75
C LEU A 484 -0.29 -9.47 23.86
N ALA A 485 -1.41 -10.10 23.53
CA ALA A 485 -2.21 -10.88 24.47
C ALA A 485 -1.40 -12.05 25.07
N CYS A 486 -0.73 -12.83 24.23
CA CYS A 486 0.11 -13.97 24.66
C CYS A 486 1.17 -13.54 25.71
N HIS A 487 1.94 -12.47 25.42
CA HIS A 487 2.95 -11.99 26.37
C HIS A 487 2.36 -11.29 27.59
N THR A 488 1.21 -10.62 27.46
CA THR A 488 0.50 -10.05 28.62
C THR A 488 0.07 -11.15 29.58
N THR A 489 -0.49 -12.25 29.06
CA THR A 489 -0.88 -13.41 29.86
C THR A 489 0.32 -14.05 30.55
N ASN A 490 1.44 -14.26 29.83
CA ASN A 490 2.64 -14.83 30.44
C ASN A 490 3.25 -13.91 31.51
N ALA A 491 3.35 -12.60 31.25
CA ALA A 491 3.85 -11.64 32.22
C ALA A 491 3.01 -11.64 33.50
N ALA A 492 1.68 -11.60 33.37
CA ALA A 492 0.77 -11.64 34.50
C ALA A 492 0.91 -12.93 35.30
N ALA A 493 1.01 -14.08 34.62
CA ALA A 493 1.16 -15.38 35.27
C ALA A 493 2.48 -15.50 36.05
N GLN A 494 3.58 -15.04 35.46
CA GLN A 494 4.90 -15.07 36.11
C GLN A 494 5.00 -14.12 37.30
N LEU A 495 4.42 -12.92 37.20
CA LEU A 495 4.33 -11.98 38.32
C LEU A 495 3.48 -12.53 39.47
N ALA A 496 2.41 -13.27 39.17
CA ALA A 496 1.61 -13.95 40.19
C ALA A 496 2.42 -15.06 40.90
N GLN A 497 3.21 -15.85 40.16
CA GLN A 497 4.11 -16.85 40.75
C GLN A 497 5.20 -16.21 41.61
N GLU A 498 5.79 -15.10 41.14
CA GLU A 498 6.76 -14.32 41.92
C GLU A 498 6.13 -13.80 43.22
N GLY A 499 4.89 -13.30 43.18
CA GLY A 499 4.14 -12.90 44.37
C GLY A 499 3.93 -14.06 45.36
N ARG A 500 3.60 -15.26 44.87
CA ARG A 500 3.48 -16.47 45.70
C ARG A 500 4.80 -16.87 46.35
N TRP A 501 5.89 -16.80 45.58
CA TRP A 501 7.25 -17.10 46.07
C TRP A 501 7.70 -16.09 47.13
N LEU A 502 7.49 -14.79 46.90
CA LEU A 502 7.79 -13.74 47.88
C LEU A 502 6.98 -13.93 49.15
N ASN A 503 5.69 -14.25 49.03
CA ASN A 503 4.84 -14.51 50.18
C ASN A 503 5.33 -15.71 51.00
N TYR A 504 5.71 -16.79 50.33
CA TYR A 504 6.24 -17.98 50.97
C TYR A 504 7.56 -17.70 51.70
N TRP A 505 8.55 -17.10 51.05
CA TRP A 505 9.91 -16.94 51.61
C TRP A 505 10.09 -15.72 52.50
N TYR A 506 9.33 -14.63 52.29
CA TYR A 506 9.60 -13.33 52.92
C TYR A 506 8.43 -12.74 53.70
N PHE A 507 7.18 -13.15 53.46
CA PHE A 507 5.99 -12.58 54.13
C PHE A 507 5.25 -13.57 55.04
N GLY A 508 5.96 -14.55 55.60
CA GLY A 508 5.40 -15.43 56.63
C GLY A 508 4.58 -16.61 56.09
N GLY A 509 4.56 -16.83 54.76
CA GLY A 509 3.78 -17.89 54.13
C GLY A 509 4.32 -19.29 54.44
N ARG A 510 5.65 -19.44 54.56
CA ARG A 510 6.31 -20.70 54.91
C ARG A 510 5.97 -21.16 56.33
N GLU A 511 5.99 -20.25 57.28
CA GLU A 511 5.68 -20.51 58.70
C GLU A 511 4.21 -20.87 58.89
N LYS A 512 3.32 -20.29 58.08
CA LYS A 512 1.90 -20.68 58.04
C LYS A 512 1.68 -22.06 57.44
N LYS A 513 2.43 -22.42 56.39
CA LYS A 513 2.32 -23.72 55.71
C LYS A 513 2.92 -24.86 56.54
N HIS A 514 3.98 -24.58 57.31
CA HIS A 514 4.66 -25.53 58.20
C HIS A 514 4.79 -24.96 59.62
N PRO A 515 3.71 -24.98 60.43
CA PRO A 515 3.76 -24.47 61.80
C PRO A 515 4.74 -25.29 62.65
N VAL A 516 5.65 -24.59 63.34
CA VAL A 516 6.77 -25.16 64.11
C VAL A 516 6.33 -26.21 65.15
N GLY A 517 5.08 -26.18 65.61
CA GLY A 517 4.52 -27.15 66.55
C GLY A 517 4.37 -28.58 66.01
N ALA A 518 4.10 -28.76 64.71
CA ALA A 518 3.85 -30.09 64.12
C ALA A 518 5.11 -30.97 64.08
N ARG A 519 6.30 -30.36 63.96
CA ARG A 519 7.58 -31.10 63.96
C ARG A 519 8.01 -31.60 65.34
N MET A 520 7.54 -30.98 66.42
CA MET A 520 7.88 -31.42 67.78
C MET A 520 7.08 -32.64 68.21
N GLU A 521 5.83 -32.78 67.77
CA GLU A 521 5.00 -33.97 68.04
C GLU A 521 5.51 -35.18 67.24
N ASP A 522 5.75 -35.04 65.94
CA ASP A 522 6.33 -36.10 65.09
C ASP A 522 7.71 -36.59 65.58
N ALA A 523 8.51 -35.68 66.14
CA ALA A 523 9.82 -36.03 66.70
C ALA A 523 9.70 -36.74 68.06
N LYS A 524 8.70 -36.38 68.88
CA LYS A 524 8.40 -37.08 70.13
C LYS A 524 7.94 -38.51 69.88
N ASP A 525 7.00 -38.70 68.96
CA ASP A 525 6.43 -40.01 68.66
C ASP A 525 7.48 -40.99 68.13
N LYS A 526 8.38 -40.52 67.25
CA LYS A 526 9.50 -41.33 66.72
C LYS A 526 10.57 -41.66 67.76
N VAL A 527 10.72 -40.82 68.79
CA VAL A 527 11.64 -41.10 69.91
C VAL A 527 11.02 -42.11 70.87
N GLU A 528 9.73 -42.00 71.18
CA GLU A 528 9.01 -42.95 72.02
C GLU A 528 8.96 -44.36 71.39
N GLU A 529 8.76 -44.45 70.08
CA GLU A 529 8.77 -45.70 69.33
C GLU A 529 10.15 -46.39 69.37
N LYS A 530 11.23 -45.63 69.17
CA LYS A 530 12.61 -46.16 69.27
C LYS A 530 13.00 -46.58 70.69
N VAL A 531 12.49 -45.89 71.72
CA VAL A 531 12.71 -46.26 73.12
C VAL A 531 11.99 -47.58 73.43
N LYS A 532 10.77 -47.80 72.95
CA LYS A 532 10.07 -49.09 73.08
C LYS A 532 10.83 -50.24 72.43
N ASP A 533 11.28 -50.06 71.18
CA ASP A 533 12.06 -51.06 70.44
C ASP A 533 13.40 -51.41 71.13
N GLY A 534 14.04 -50.41 71.76
CA GLY A 534 15.26 -50.62 72.53
C GLY A 534 15.04 -51.41 73.83
N VAL A 535 13.91 -51.19 74.51
CA VAL A 535 13.57 -51.89 75.76
C VAL A 535 13.18 -53.35 75.52
N GLU A 536 12.52 -53.68 74.40
CA GLU A 536 12.19 -55.06 74.05
C GLU A 536 13.44 -55.87 73.70
N LYS A 537 14.43 -55.27 73.02
CA LYS A 537 15.69 -55.94 72.66
C LYS A 537 16.64 -56.25 73.82
N VAL A 538 16.45 -55.64 74.99
CA VAL A 538 17.27 -55.89 76.19
C VAL A 538 16.63 -56.94 77.12
N LYS A 539 15.36 -57.31 76.88
CA LYS A 539 14.61 -58.31 77.68
C LYS A 539 14.51 -59.70 77.03
N ALA A 540 15.04 -59.88 75.82
CA ALA A 540 15.21 -61.17 75.13
C ALA A 540 16.69 -61.53 75.10
#